data_AF-A0A7V4J710-F1
#
_entry.id   AF-A0A7V4J710-F1
#
_cell.length_a   1.000
_cell.length_b   1.000
_cell.length_c   1.000
_cell.angle_alpha   90.00
_cell.angle_beta   90.00
_cell.angle_gamma   90.00
#
_symmetry.space_group_name_H-M   'P 1'
#
loop_
_entity.id
_entity.type
_entity.pdbx_description
1 polymer ?
#
loop_
_entity_poly.entity_id
_entity_poly.type
_entity_poly.pdbx_seq_one_letter_code
_entity_poly.pdbx_strand_id
1 'polypeptide(L)'
;MSQSKAVLKARLMAEAEGLIDKMLAEKSPADKIELTEIEAAAIRVGQGMQVAVSQALVDDSEAASSEEPVCKGCGGKMRMKGYRKRQLETEAGLVEMKRAYYYCSGCGRGIFPPG
;
A
#
# COMPACT_ATOMS: atom_id res chain seq x y z
N MET A 1 20.78 -3.12 -2.93
CA MET A 1 19.98 -2.08 -2.24
C MET A 1 19.65 -0.84 -3.09
N SER A 2 20.41 -0.45 -4.13
CA SER A 2 20.05 0.75 -4.94
C SER A 2 18.90 0.52 -5.93
N GLN A 3 18.68 -0.73 -6.37
CA GLN A 3 17.65 -1.03 -7.37
C GLN A 3 16.22 -0.95 -6.81
N SER A 4 15.94 -1.22 -5.53
CA SER A 4 14.55 -1.13 -5.01
C SER A 4 14.05 0.31 -4.94
N LYS A 5 14.89 1.26 -4.48
CA LYS A 5 14.53 2.68 -4.41
C LYS A 5 14.32 3.30 -5.79
N ALA A 6 15.16 2.95 -6.76
CA ALA A 6 15.01 3.42 -8.13
C ALA A 6 13.73 2.89 -8.79
N VAL A 7 13.44 1.59 -8.61
CA VAL A 7 12.20 0.96 -9.09
C VAL A 7 10.97 1.56 -8.41
N LEU A 8 11.01 1.76 -7.09
CA LEU A 8 9.94 2.40 -6.33
C LEU A 8 9.66 3.81 -6.82
N LYS A 9 10.71 4.62 -7.01
CA LYS A 9 10.58 5.98 -7.56
C LYS A 9 9.99 5.94 -8.96
N ALA A 10 10.47 5.08 -9.85
CA ALA A 10 9.95 4.97 -11.21
C ALA A 10 8.46 4.60 -11.23
N ARG A 11 8.05 3.63 -10.41
CA ARG A 11 6.63 3.25 -10.25
C ARG A 11 5.78 4.44 -9.78
N LEU A 12 6.22 5.17 -8.76
CA LEU A 12 5.49 6.32 -8.23
C LEU A 12 5.41 7.48 -9.22
N MET A 13 6.46 7.71 -10.01
CA MET A 13 6.44 8.73 -11.07
C MET A 13 5.45 8.36 -12.18
N ALA A 14 5.41 7.08 -12.58
CA ALA A 14 4.45 6.61 -13.59
C ALA A 14 2.99 6.74 -13.09
N GLU A 15 2.74 6.45 -11.81
CA GLU A 15 1.41 6.65 -11.22
C GLU A 15 1.02 8.13 -11.16
N ALA A 16 1.97 8.99 -10.77
CA ALA A 16 1.75 10.45 -10.76
C ALA A 16 1.44 10.99 -12.17
N GLU A 17 2.18 10.53 -13.18
CA GLU A 17 1.93 10.88 -14.58
C GLU A 17 0.53 10.45 -15.02
N GLY A 18 0.11 9.21 -14.74
CA GLY A 18 -1.24 8.73 -15.06
C GLY A 18 -2.36 9.53 -14.37
N LEU A 19 -2.17 9.94 -13.10
CA LEU A 19 -3.12 10.80 -12.39
C LEU A 19 -3.20 12.21 -13.00
N ILE A 20 -2.06 12.77 -13.39
CA ILE A 20 -1.98 14.08 -14.04
C ILE A 20 -2.62 14.03 -15.43
N ASP A 21 -2.32 13.02 -16.24
CA ASP A 21 -2.89 12.83 -17.57
C ASP A 21 -4.42 12.73 -17.52
N LYS A 22 -4.93 11.95 -16.56
CA LYS A 22 -6.37 11.85 -16.34
C LYS A 22 -6.98 13.21 -15.98
N MET A 23 -6.35 13.94 -15.05
CA MET A 23 -6.81 15.27 -14.67
C MET A 23 -6.80 16.24 -15.85
N LEU A 24 -5.76 16.21 -16.69
CA LEU A 24 -5.66 17.04 -17.89
C LEU A 24 -6.72 16.68 -18.95
N ALA A 25 -7.00 15.39 -19.12
CA ALA A 25 -8.03 14.91 -20.05
C ALA A 25 -9.45 15.30 -19.62
N GLU A 26 -9.70 15.37 -18.31
CA GLU A 26 -11.00 15.76 -17.72
C GLU A 26 -11.12 17.27 -17.49
N LYS A 27 -10.06 18.05 -17.73
CA LYS A 27 -10.01 19.47 -17.40
C LYS A 27 -10.94 20.29 -18.29
N SER A 28 -11.76 21.14 -17.68
CA SER A 28 -12.52 22.19 -18.37
C SER A 28 -11.57 23.17 -19.10
N PRO A 29 -12.01 23.77 -20.23
CA PRO A 29 -11.26 24.82 -20.92
C PRO A 29 -10.83 25.94 -19.97
N ALA A 30 -9.66 26.52 -20.20
CA ALA A 30 -9.06 27.51 -19.30
C ALA A 30 -9.94 28.76 -19.10
N ASP A 31 -10.78 29.10 -20.07
CA ASP A 31 -11.73 30.21 -20.05
C ASP A 31 -13.06 29.88 -19.35
N LYS A 32 -13.27 28.63 -18.91
CA LYS A 32 -14.54 28.13 -18.36
C LYS A 32 -14.41 27.39 -17.04
N ILE A 33 -13.19 27.24 -16.52
CA ILE A 33 -12.94 26.48 -15.30
C ILE A 33 -13.21 27.33 -14.05
N GLU A 34 -14.03 26.81 -13.15
CA GLU A 34 -14.35 27.44 -11.87
C GLU A 34 -13.36 27.04 -10.78
N LEU A 35 -13.19 27.88 -9.75
CA LEU A 35 -12.27 27.58 -8.63
C LEU A 35 -12.59 26.24 -7.96
N THR A 36 -13.87 25.91 -7.81
CA THR A 36 -14.31 24.62 -7.23
C THR A 36 -13.84 23.43 -8.07
N GLU A 37 -13.80 23.55 -9.40
CA GLU A 37 -13.32 22.49 -10.28
C GLU A 37 -11.80 22.34 -10.18
N ILE A 38 -11.07 23.46 -10.06
CA ILE A 38 -9.62 23.47 -9.84
C ILE A 38 -9.28 22.75 -8.53
N GLU A 39 -9.93 23.14 -7.43
CA GLU A 39 -9.71 22.54 -6.11
C GLU A 39 -10.08 21.05 -6.12
N ALA A 40 -11.22 20.68 -6.71
CA ALA A 40 -11.63 19.29 -6.80
C ALA A 40 -10.63 18.44 -7.62
N ALA A 41 -10.07 18.99 -8.71
CA ALA A 41 -9.03 18.33 -9.49
C ALA A 41 -7.73 18.16 -8.69
N ALA A 42 -7.27 19.21 -8.00
CA ALA A 42 -6.08 19.17 -7.17
C ALA A 42 -6.20 18.15 -6.03
N ILE A 43 -7.35 18.15 -5.33
CA ILE A 43 -7.66 17.20 -4.25
C ILE A 43 -7.66 15.77 -4.79
N ARG A 44 -8.32 15.50 -5.92
CA ARG A 44 -8.37 14.14 -6.51
C ARG A 44 -6.98 13.61 -6.85
N VAL A 45 -6.14 14.42 -7.48
CA VAL A 45 -4.75 14.02 -7.78
C VAL A 45 -3.96 13.77 -6.49
N GLY A 46 -4.11 14.66 -5.50
CA GLY A 46 -3.47 14.52 -4.19
C GLY A 46 -3.87 13.23 -3.47
N GLN A 47 -5.16 12.92 -3.40
CA GLN A 47 -5.70 11.70 -2.80
C GLN A 47 -5.19 10.44 -3.51
N GLY A 48 -5.21 10.43 -4.85
CA GLY A 48 -4.64 9.32 -5.63
C GLY A 48 -3.16 9.08 -5.29
N MET A 49 -2.38 10.16 -5.19
CA MET A 49 -0.96 10.06 -4.83
C MET A 49 -0.75 9.57 -3.39
N GLN A 50 -1.59 10.01 -2.44
CA GLN A 50 -1.54 9.55 -1.04
C GLN A 50 -1.76 8.03 -0.94
N VAL A 51 -2.76 7.50 -1.64
CA VAL A 51 -3.01 6.05 -1.72
C VAL A 51 -1.81 5.35 -2.36
N ALA A 52 -1.32 5.85 -3.49
CA ALA A 52 -0.22 5.24 -4.23
C ALA A 52 1.06 5.12 -3.41
N VAL A 53 1.46 6.20 -2.71
CA VAL A 53 2.64 6.16 -1.81
C VAL A 53 2.42 5.19 -0.67
N SER A 54 1.25 5.22 -0.03
CA SER A 54 0.94 4.35 1.10
C SER A 54 0.99 2.87 0.70
N GLN A 55 0.32 2.51 -0.40
CA GLN A 55 0.36 1.17 -0.97
C GLN A 55 1.78 0.75 -1.30
N ALA A 56 2.55 1.65 -1.92
CA ALA A 56 3.90 1.35 -2.36
C ALA A 56 4.87 1.05 -1.18
N LEU A 57 4.70 1.74 -0.06
CA LEU A 57 5.46 1.51 1.17
C LEU A 57 4.99 0.27 1.93
N VAL A 58 3.68 -0.03 1.92
CA VAL A 58 3.15 -1.29 2.46
C VAL A 58 3.76 -2.48 1.71
N ASP A 59 3.79 -2.43 0.37
CA ASP A 59 4.41 -3.47 -0.46
C ASP A 59 5.91 -3.66 -0.15
N ASP A 60 6.67 -2.56 0.00
CA ASP A 60 8.12 -2.62 0.27
C ASP A 60 8.40 -3.16 1.68
N SER A 61 7.50 -2.92 2.65
CA SER A 61 7.61 -3.46 4.01
C SER A 61 7.50 -4.99 4.09
N GLU A 62 6.82 -5.65 3.13
CA GLU A 62 6.72 -7.11 3.07
C GLU A 62 8.06 -7.79 2.84
N ALA A 63 8.95 -7.15 2.07
CA ALA A 63 10.24 -7.74 1.69
C ALA A 63 11.21 -7.86 2.89
N ALA A 64 10.94 -7.17 3.99
CA ALA A 64 11.86 -7.05 5.12
C ALA A 64 11.65 -8.10 6.24
N SER A 65 10.52 -8.79 6.31
CA SER A 65 10.26 -9.77 7.38
C SER A 65 10.73 -11.18 6.99
N SER A 66 12.00 -11.49 7.30
CA SER A 66 12.59 -12.82 7.02
C SER A 66 12.63 -13.76 8.23
N GLU A 67 12.35 -13.26 9.43
CA GLU A 67 12.39 -14.09 10.65
C GLU A 67 11.03 -14.77 10.90
N GLU A 68 11.06 -16.10 11.04
CA GLU A 68 9.88 -16.88 11.42
C GLU A 68 9.45 -16.49 12.86
N PRO A 69 8.19 -16.04 13.06
CA PRO A 69 7.73 -15.61 14.38
C PRO A 69 7.63 -16.79 15.35
N VAL A 70 7.90 -16.52 16.63
CA VAL A 70 7.67 -17.46 17.73
C VAL A 70 6.26 -17.29 18.31
N CYS A 71 5.66 -18.38 18.78
CA CYS A 71 4.35 -18.34 19.39
C CYS A 71 4.41 -17.64 20.76
N LYS A 72 3.71 -16.52 20.94
CA LYS A 72 3.59 -15.82 22.24
C LYS A 72 2.96 -16.67 23.36
N GLY A 73 2.36 -17.82 23.01
CA GLY A 73 1.70 -18.72 23.93
C GLY A 73 2.59 -19.82 24.53
N CYS A 74 3.46 -20.43 23.71
CA CYS A 74 4.30 -21.56 24.12
C CYS A 74 5.79 -21.40 23.78
N GLY A 75 6.18 -20.28 23.15
CA GLY A 75 7.55 -20.04 22.68
C GLY A 75 7.97 -20.87 21.45
N GLY A 76 7.15 -21.82 20.99
CA GLY A 76 7.48 -22.68 19.86
C GLY A 76 7.51 -21.93 18.51
N LYS A 77 8.30 -22.45 17.57
CA LYS A 77 8.35 -21.95 16.18
C LYS A 77 6.98 -22.04 15.52
N MET A 78 6.59 -21.01 14.77
CA MET A 78 5.33 -21.01 14.02
C MET A 78 5.55 -21.42 12.57
N ARG A 79 4.61 -22.20 12.01
CA ARG A 79 4.65 -22.64 10.61
C ARG A 79 3.97 -21.61 9.71
N MET A 80 4.61 -21.24 8.62
CA MET A 80 4.01 -20.44 7.55
C MET A 80 2.91 -21.26 6.84
N LYS A 81 1.69 -20.71 6.77
CA LYS A 81 0.50 -21.36 6.19
C LYS A 81 0.06 -20.78 4.84
N GLY A 82 0.76 -19.76 4.34
CA GLY A 82 0.48 -19.07 3.08
C GLY A 82 0.38 -17.56 3.27
N TYR A 83 0.07 -16.84 2.19
CA TYR A 83 -0.20 -15.40 2.23
C TYR A 83 -1.69 -15.13 2.36
N ARG A 84 -2.04 -14.09 3.11
CA ARG A 84 -3.41 -13.56 3.18
C ARG A 84 -3.41 -12.09 2.80
N LYS A 85 -4.48 -11.70 2.11
CA LYS A 85 -4.76 -10.31 1.76
C LYS A 85 -5.74 -9.71 2.77
N ARG A 86 -5.57 -8.43 3.09
CA ARG A 86 -6.57 -7.61 3.77
C ARG A 86 -6.60 -6.22 3.15
N GLN A 87 -7.79 -5.69 3.00
CA GLN A 87 -7.99 -4.26 2.72
C GLN A 87 -8.04 -3.52 4.05
N LEU A 88 -7.30 -2.43 4.13
CA LEU A 88 -7.23 -1.54 5.29
C LEU A 88 -7.76 -0.18 4.88
N GLU A 89 -8.69 0.34 5.67
CA GLU A 89 -9.08 1.75 5.58
C GLU A 89 -8.06 2.57 6.36
N THR A 90 -7.40 3.50 5.67
CA THR A 90 -6.37 4.37 6.23
C THR A 90 -6.74 5.83 5.99
N GLU A 91 -6.05 6.76 6.64
CA GLU A 91 -6.23 8.20 6.38
C GLU A 91 -5.94 8.57 4.92
N ALA A 92 -5.03 7.84 4.26
CA ALA A 92 -4.72 8.04 2.85
C ALA A 92 -5.78 7.44 1.92
N GLY A 93 -6.68 6.58 2.42
CA GLY A 93 -7.64 5.81 1.64
C GLY A 93 -7.47 4.29 1.80
N LEU A 94 -8.09 3.52 0.91
CA LEU A 94 -8.03 2.05 0.95
C LEU A 94 -6.68 1.54 0.44
N VAL A 95 -6.04 0.69 1.23
CA VAL A 95 -4.75 0.05 0.92
C VAL A 95 -4.88 -1.46 1.08
N GLU A 96 -4.31 -2.23 0.16
CA GLU A 96 -4.24 -3.69 0.24
C GLU A 96 -2.92 -4.13 0.87
N MET A 97 -2.99 -4.96 1.90
CA MET A 97 -1.83 -5.58 2.53
C MET A 97 -1.85 -7.09 2.30
N LYS A 98 -0.72 -7.66 1.86
CA LYS A 98 -0.57 -9.10 1.61
C LYS A 98 0.59 -9.69 2.42
N ARG A 99 0.30 -10.19 3.63
CA ARG A 99 1.32 -10.75 4.54
C ARG A 99 1.29 -12.27 4.64
N ALA A 100 2.39 -12.84 5.11
CA ALA A 100 2.44 -14.24 5.51
C ALA A 100 1.54 -14.48 6.75
N TYR A 101 0.80 -15.59 6.73
CA TYR A 101 0.00 -16.07 7.86
C TYR A 101 0.73 -17.22 8.54
N TYR A 102 0.92 -17.13 9.84
CA TYR A 102 1.61 -18.15 10.63
C TYR A 102 0.66 -18.88 11.57
N TYR A 103 0.93 -20.15 11.82
CA TYR A 103 0.14 -21.01 12.69
C TYR A 103 1.02 -21.85 13.62
N CYS A 104 0.67 -21.89 14.91
CA CYS A 104 1.32 -22.74 15.89
C CYS A 104 0.53 -24.05 16.05
N SER A 105 1.16 -25.18 15.70
CA SER A 105 0.53 -26.50 15.85
C SER A 105 0.30 -26.91 17.32
N GLY A 106 1.16 -26.45 18.24
CA GLY A 106 1.05 -26.80 19.66
C GLY A 106 -0.07 -26.04 20.40
N CYS A 107 -0.33 -24.79 20.03
CA CYS A 107 -1.35 -23.96 20.69
C CYS A 107 -2.63 -23.75 19.86
N GLY A 108 -2.65 -24.14 18.59
CA GLY A 108 -3.78 -23.88 17.68
C GLY A 108 -3.98 -22.40 17.30
N ARG A 109 -3.01 -21.53 17.61
CA ARG A 109 -3.11 -20.08 17.41
C ARG A 109 -2.51 -19.64 16.07
N GLY A 110 -3.20 -18.73 15.38
CA GLY A 110 -2.71 -18.09 14.16
C GLY A 110 -2.31 -16.63 14.40
N ILE A 111 -1.33 -16.13 13.64
CA ILE A 111 -0.91 -14.72 13.66
C ILE A 111 -0.96 -14.16 12.24
N PHE A 112 -1.70 -13.05 12.08
CA PHE A 112 -1.75 -12.25 10.87
C PHE A 112 -2.19 -10.80 11.21
N PRO A 113 -1.48 -9.78 10.69
CA PRO A 113 -0.11 -9.87 10.19
C PRO A 113 0.89 -10.15 11.32
N PRO A 114 2.03 -10.81 11.03
CA PRO A 114 3.18 -10.80 11.92
C PRO A 114 3.90 -9.44 11.80
N GLY A 115 4.20 -8.80 12.94
CA GLY A 115 4.77 -7.45 12.98
C GLY A 115 3.72 -6.37 13.05
#